data_AF-A0AA39N3I8-F1
#
_entry.id   AF-A0AA39N3I8-F1
#
_cell.length_a   1.000
_cell.length_b   1.000
_cell.length_c   1.000
_cell.angle_alpha   90.00
_cell.angle_beta   90.00
_cell.angle_gamma   90.00
#
_symmetry.space_group_name_H-M   'P 1'
#
loop_
_entity.id
_entity.type
_entity.pdbx_description
1 polymer ?
#
loop_
_entity_poly.entity_id
_entity_poly.type
_entity_poly.pdbx_seq_one_letter_code
_entity_poly.pdbx_strand_id
1 'polypeptide(L)'
;MTTTSNLRVGEFVVACILLWLSWKFLRLYLFFRPRDQHSLRSVAILVLGDIGRSPRMMYHAESFAENGFETNIIGYSGSTPIPSLQRLPVAFRYLPQLPTCFRRLPFIFFAPLKIILQIASILLELLVRIPKPPEFILVQNPPSIPTLAIAYLVGRIRGCKVIIDWHNLGYSILAIKLGPDHLFVRIAKWVEATFGRSAYAHLFVTQAMCDFLVKEWDLQGHKAVLHDRPPRHFHRCSPQEVHDLFVKLRPSIAAPKSLTGWLPPSSMPYSTPFTDTTSQIKQLPENPSDVSLPSLTSGVPFKSKTLKSFHATIRTPTESFDPPSYSEIHSPRLRRDRPALVVSSTSWTPDEDFGILREALEIYEARAKELNHEGQQVLPKLLMVVTGKGDLRDEYMQSMEKLQRGWTWVRCVSLWLEPEDYPLLLGSADLGVSLHSSSSALDLPMKIVDMFGCSLPVCALKFKCLDELVKEGVNGLIFGDSADLALQLESLLTNFPSSTKLSSLLQRTSKQTTSHVHAPHDHAEQTSNVEWEWSSWDENWGRVMRPLILRDVQR
;
A
#
# COMPACT_ATOMS: atom_id res chain seq x y z
N MET A 1 -68.66 -43.15 -25.87
CA MET A 1 -67.94 -42.09 -26.63
C MET A 1 -67.01 -41.25 -25.73
N THR A 2 -66.28 -41.85 -24.79
CA THR A 2 -65.45 -41.10 -23.81
C THR A 2 -63.96 -41.49 -23.83
N THR A 3 -63.59 -42.52 -24.59
CA THR A 3 -62.20 -43.02 -24.64
C THR A 3 -61.32 -42.23 -25.62
N THR A 4 -61.89 -41.64 -26.68
CA THR A 4 -61.15 -40.88 -27.70
C THR A 4 -60.77 -39.46 -27.27
N SER A 5 -61.48 -38.86 -26.31
CA SER A 5 -61.13 -37.55 -25.76
C SER A 5 -59.93 -37.60 -24.82
N ASN A 6 -59.80 -38.65 -24.01
CA ASN A 6 -58.70 -38.80 -23.05
C ASN A 6 -57.35 -39.07 -23.74
N LEU A 7 -57.36 -39.79 -24.87
CA LEU A 7 -56.17 -39.99 -25.71
C LEU A 7 -55.64 -38.66 -26.29
N ARG A 8 -56.52 -37.80 -26.80
CA ARG A 8 -56.14 -36.47 -27.33
C ARG A 8 -55.61 -35.51 -26.25
N VAL A 9 -56.17 -35.59 -25.04
CA VAL A 9 -55.67 -34.79 -23.90
C VAL A 9 -54.28 -35.29 -23.46
N GLY A 10 -54.07 -36.61 -23.40
CA GLY A 10 -52.76 -37.20 -23.10
C GLY A 10 -51.68 -36.82 -24.12
N GLU A 11 -52.00 -36.88 -25.42
CA GLU A 11 -51.11 -36.46 -26.50
C GLU A 11 -50.74 -34.97 -26.40
N PHE A 12 -51.70 -34.11 -26.06
CA PHE A 12 -51.47 -32.68 -25.86
C PHE A 12 -50.55 -32.38 -24.65
N VAL A 13 -50.74 -33.09 -23.54
CA VAL A 13 -49.88 -32.94 -22.35
C VAL A 13 -48.45 -33.38 -22.66
N VAL A 14 -48.28 -34.52 -23.35
CA VAL A 14 -46.95 -35.00 -23.77
C VAL A 14 -46.29 -34.01 -24.73
N ALA A 15 -47.02 -33.45 -25.70
CA ALA A 15 -46.50 -32.43 -26.60
C ALA A 15 -46.06 -31.15 -25.84
N CYS A 16 -46.84 -30.69 -24.86
CA CYS A 16 -46.46 -29.56 -24.00
C CYS A 16 -45.19 -29.84 -23.19
N ILE A 17 -45.05 -31.05 -22.63
CA ILE A 17 -43.84 -31.45 -21.89
C ILE A 17 -42.63 -31.50 -22.82
N LEU A 18 -42.77 -32.07 -24.02
CA LEU A 18 -41.68 -32.13 -25.01
C LEU A 18 -41.26 -30.75 -25.51
N LEU A 19 -42.22 -29.84 -25.75
CA LEU A 19 -41.94 -28.45 -26.08
C LEU A 19 -41.24 -27.73 -24.93
N TRP A 20 -41.67 -27.95 -23.68
CA TRP A 20 -41.03 -27.39 -22.50
C TRP A 20 -39.60 -27.90 -22.31
N LEU A 21 -39.38 -29.21 -22.46
CA LEU A 21 -38.05 -29.83 -22.41
C LEU A 21 -37.16 -29.35 -23.55
N SER A 22 -37.68 -29.23 -24.76
CA SER A 22 -36.95 -28.71 -25.93
C SER A 22 -36.59 -27.23 -25.75
N TRP A 23 -37.49 -26.42 -25.20
CA TRP A 23 -37.22 -25.02 -24.84
C TRP A 23 -36.17 -24.91 -23.73
N LYS A 24 -36.23 -25.77 -22.71
CA LYS A 24 -35.22 -25.85 -21.65
C LYS A 24 -33.87 -26.27 -22.21
N PHE A 25 -33.84 -27.27 -23.09
CA PHE A 25 -32.64 -27.73 -23.78
C PHE A 25 -32.06 -26.66 -24.69
N LEU A 26 -32.88 -25.98 -25.50
CA LEU A 26 -32.45 -24.88 -26.34
C LEU A 26 -31.92 -23.70 -25.52
N ARG A 27 -32.58 -23.34 -24.41
CA ARG A 27 -32.07 -22.33 -23.48
C ARG A 27 -30.74 -22.74 -22.86
N LEU A 28 -30.60 -24.01 -22.47
CA LEU A 28 -29.37 -24.54 -21.89
C LEU A 28 -28.24 -24.57 -22.92
N TYR A 29 -28.53 -25.02 -24.15
CA TYR A 29 -27.61 -25.01 -25.28
C TYR A 29 -27.17 -23.59 -25.63
N LEU A 30 -28.10 -22.64 -25.76
CA LEU A 30 -27.79 -21.23 -26.00
C LEU A 30 -27.06 -20.57 -24.81
N PHE A 31 -27.21 -21.10 -23.60
CA PHE A 31 -26.49 -20.64 -22.42
C PHE A 31 -25.03 -21.11 -22.41
N PHE A 32 -24.77 -22.34 -22.88
CA PHE A 32 -23.43 -22.92 -23.02
C PHE A 32 -22.75 -22.61 -24.35
N ARG A 33 -23.48 -22.07 -25.33
CA ARG A 33 -22.90 -21.65 -26.61
C ARG A 33 -22.05 -20.40 -26.39
N PRO A 34 -20.74 -20.44 -26.70
CA PRO A 34 -19.90 -19.25 -26.68
C PRO A 34 -20.51 -18.17 -27.58
N ARG A 35 -20.51 -16.91 -27.12
CA ARG A 35 -21.00 -15.78 -27.92
C ARG A 35 -19.83 -15.14 -28.64
N ASP A 36 -19.95 -15.01 -29.96
CA ASP A 36 -18.92 -14.37 -30.79
C ASP A 36 -19.02 -12.84 -30.81
N GLN A 37 -20.13 -12.25 -30.31
CA GLN A 37 -20.36 -10.80 -30.27
C GLN A 37 -20.92 -10.37 -28.91
N HIS A 38 -20.18 -9.49 -28.22
CA HIS A 38 -20.64 -8.87 -26.97
C HIS A 38 -21.40 -7.59 -27.28
N SER A 39 -22.65 -7.49 -26.83
CA SER A 39 -23.53 -6.33 -27.11
C SER A 39 -23.22 -5.09 -26.26
N LEU A 40 -22.51 -5.26 -25.16
CA LEU A 40 -22.00 -4.19 -24.28
C LEU A 40 -20.61 -4.59 -23.78
N ARG A 41 -19.69 -3.64 -23.80
CA ARG A 41 -18.33 -3.83 -23.26
C ARG A 41 -18.42 -3.94 -21.75
N SER A 42 -17.99 -5.06 -21.21
CA SER A 42 -18.21 -5.41 -19.81
C SER A 42 -17.06 -6.24 -19.27
N VAL A 43 -16.77 -6.06 -17.98
CA VAL A 43 -15.71 -6.77 -17.28
C VAL A 43 -16.20 -7.28 -15.94
N ALA A 44 -15.81 -8.51 -15.60
CA ALA A 44 -15.92 -9.06 -14.26
C ALA A 44 -14.52 -9.18 -13.65
N ILE A 45 -14.25 -8.42 -12.59
CA ILE A 45 -12.98 -8.42 -11.87
C ILE A 45 -13.14 -9.32 -10.64
N LEU A 46 -12.41 -10.43 -10.61
CA LEU A 46 -12.50 -11.44 -9.57
C LEU A 46 -11.33 -11.29 -8.58
N VAL A 47 -11.69 -10.89 -7.36
CA VAL A 47 -10.79 -10.65 -6.22
C VAL A 47 -11.17 -11.62 -5.11
N LEU A 48 -10.41 -12.70 -4.95
CA LEU A 48 -10.72 -13.69 -3.91
C LEU A 48 -10.16 -13.28 -2.54
N GLY A 49 -10.50 -12.05 -2.13
CA GLY A 49 -10.04 -11.35 -0.93
C GLY A 49 -10.98 -10.20 -0.58
N ASP A 50 -10.63 -9.42 0.45
CA ASP A 50 -11.33 -8.18 0.78
C ASP A 50 -11.04 -7.14 -0.30
N ILE A 51 -12.10 -6.64 -0.95
CA ILE A 51 -11.99 -5.68 -2.05
C ILE A 51 -11.28 -4.40 -1.59
N GLY A 52 -11.61 -3.88 -0.40
CA GLY A 52 -11.02 -2.65 0.12
C GLY A 52 -9.54 -2.77 0.46
N ARG A 53 -8.98 -3.99 0.46
CA ARG A 53 -7.55 -4.27 0.68
C ARG A 53 -6.80 -4.63 -0.61
N SER A 54 -7.45 -4.47 -1.76
CA SER A 54 -6.89 -4.84 -3.07
C SER A 54 -6.83 -3.60 -3.97
N PRO A 55 -5.97 -2.61 -3.66
CA PRO A 55 -5.96 -1.30 -4.33
C PRO A 55 -5.78 -1.41 -5.84
N ARG A 56 -4.86 -2.24 -6.33
CA ARG A 56 -4.68 -2.49 -7.77
C ARG A 56 -5.96 -2.95 -8.48
N MET A 57 -6.73 -3.84 -7.85
CA MET A 57 -8.00 -4.30 -8.44
C MET A 57 -9.07 -3.21 -8.44
N MET A 58 -9.07 -2.35 -7.42
CA MET A 58 -9.93 -1.17 -7.39
C MET A 58 -9.54 -0.18 -8.50
N TYR A 59 -8.24 0.03 -8.76
CA TYR A 59 -7.80 0.90 -9.85
C TYR A 59 -8.09 0.31 -11.23
N HIS A 60 -7.98 -1.01 -11.41
CA HIS A 60 -8.50 -1.65 -12.62
C HIS A 60 -9.99 -1.38 -12.80
N ALA A 61 -10.80 -1.55 -11.74
CA ALA A 61 -12.24 -1.32 -11.80
C ALA A 61 -12.58 0.14 -12.17
N GLU A 62 -11.87 1.09 -11.58
CA GLU A 62 -11.96 2.52 -11.88
C GLU A 62 -11.62 2.78 -13.35
N SER A 63 -10.45 2.35 -13.82
CA SER A 63 -10.02 2.57 -15.20
C SER A 63 -10.94 1.90 -16.22
N PHE A 64 -11.47 0.69 -15.95
CA PHE A 64 -12.47 0.06 -16.82
C PHE A 64 -13.77 0.88 -16.88
N ALA A 65 -14.29 1.33 -15.74
CA ALA A 65 -15.51 2.11 -15.66
C ALA A 65 -15.37 3.47 -16.37
N GLU A 66 -14.25 4.16 -16.20
CA GLU A 66 -13.94 5.42 -16.90
C GLU A 66 -13.82 5.24 -18.42
N ASN A 67 -13.38 4.08 -18.89
CA ASN A 67 -13.32 3.74 -20.31
C ASN A 67 -14.64 3.11 -20.83
N GLY A 68 -15.76 3.31 -20.11
CA GLY A 68 -17.10 2.98 -20.56
C GLY A 68 -17.50 1.51 -20.46
N PHE A 69 -16.79 0.70 -19.66
CA PHE A 69 -17.17 -0.70 -19.44
C PHE A 69 -18.17 -0.84 -18.31
N GLU A 70 -19.17 -1.69 -18.49
CA GLU A 70 -19.98 -2.20 -17.39
C GLU A 70 -19.08 -3.06 -16.48
N THR A 71 -18.78 -2.56 -15.28
CA THR A 71 -17.74 -3.12 -14.43
C THR A 71 -18.37 -3.78 -13.21
N ASN A 72 -18.15 -5.09 -13.06
CA ASN A 72 -18.55 -5.85 -11.87
C ASN A 72 -17.29 -6.27 -11.11
N ILE A 73 -17.20 -5.92 -9.83
CA ILE A 73 -16.11 -6.37 -8.95
C ILE A 73 -16.65 -7.41 -7.96
N ILE A 74 -16.06 -8.60 -7.99
CA ILE A 74 -16.51 -9.78 -7.24
C ILE A 74 -15.47 -10.10 -6.19
N GLY A 75 -15.85 -10.14 -4.92
CA GLY A 75 -14.93 -10.44 -3.83
C GLY A 75 -15.60 -10.41 -2.47
N TYR A 76 -14.83 -10.40 -1.39
CA TYR A 76 -15.38 -10.31 -0.04
C TYR A 76 -15.57 -8.86 0.38
N SER A 77 -16.65 -8.61 1.14
CA SER A 77 -16.81 -7.36 1.88
C SER A 77 -15.88 -7.34 3.09
N GLY A 78 -15.51 -6.14 3.52
CA GLY A 78 -14.69 -5.93 4.70
C GLY A 78 -14.35 -4.46 4.85
N SER A 79 -13.28 -4.05 4.19
CA SER A 79 -12.75 -2.69 4.25
C SER A 79 -13.46 -1.79 3.24
N THR A 80 -13.56 -0.49 3.54
CA THR A 80 -14.21 0.48 2.66
C THR A 80 -13.44 0.62 1.34
N PRO A 81 -14.11 0.48 0.17
CA PRO A 81 -13.47 0.74 -1.14
C PRO A 81 -13.04 2.21 -1.29
N ILE A 82 -12.16 2.48 -2.26
CA ILE A 82 -11.72 3.85 -2.56
C ILE A 82 -12.92 4.75 -2.92
N PRO A 83 -12.94 6.02 -2.46
CA PRO A 83 -14.09 6.90 -2.66
C PRO A 83 -14.46 7.16 -4.13
N SER A 84 -13.51 7.05 -5.07
CA SER A 84 -13.78 7.27 -6.49
C SER A 84 -14.70 6.21 -7.10
N LEU A 85 -14.57 4.94 -6.69
CA LEU A 85 -15.45 3.86 -7.14
C LEU A 85 -16.92 4.06 -6.74
N GLN A 86 -17.20 4.83 -5.69
CA GLN A 86 -18.58 5.13 -5.27
C GLN A 86 -19.30 6.06 -6.26
N ARG A 87 -18.54 6.82 -7.06
CA ARG A 87 -19.08 7.78 -8.05
C ARG A 87 -19.22 7.18 -9.45
N LEU A 88 -18.60 6.02 -9.68
CA LEU A 88 -18.59 5.33 -10.97
C LEU A 88 -19.64 4.22 -10.99
N PRO A 89 -20.13 3.81 -12.18
CA PRO A 89 -21.12 2.74 -12.33
C PRO A 89 -20.49 1.35 -12.14
N VAL A 90 -19.89 1.10 -10.97
CA VAL A 90 -19.24 -0.16 -10.60
C VAL A 90 -20.16 -0.97 -9.69
N ALA A 91 -20.49 -2.19 -10.11
CA ALA A 91 -21.32 -3.10 -9.33
C ALA A 91 -20.47 -3.98 -8.40
N PHE A 92 -20.60 -3.75 -7.09
CA PHE A 92 -19.98 -4.61 -6.07
C PHE A 92 -20.80 -5.89 -5.87
N ARG A 93 -20.16 -7.05 -6.05
CA ARG A 93 -20.75 -8.40 -5.94
C ARG A 93 -20.06 -9.16 -4.81
N TYR A 94 -20.61 -9.09 -3.61
CA TYR A 94 -19.99 -9.70 -2.44
C TYR A 94 -20.24 -11.21 -2.34
N LEU A 95 -19.16 -11.98 -2.26
CA LEU A 95 -19.21 -13.43 -2.05
C LEU A 95 -19.62 -13.73 -0.59
N PRO A 96 -20.46 -14.75 -0.36
CA PRO A 96 -20.86 -15.14 0.98
C PRO A 96 -19.67 -15.67 1.77
N GLN A 97 -19.56 -15.27 3.03
CA GLN A 97 -18.60 -15.85 3.96
C GLN A 97 -19.26 -17.01 4.72
N LEU A 98 -18.48 -18.06 4.99
CA LEU A 98 -18.91 -19.17 5.83
C LEU A 98 -19.29 -18.65 7.23
N PRO A 99 -20.47 -19.03 7.76
CA PRO A 99 -20.85 -18.66 9.13
C PRO A 99 -19.80 -19.08 10.15
N THR A 100 -19.64 -18.28 11.21
CA THR A 100 -18.59 -18.47 12.23
C THR A 100 -18.68 -19.82 12.96
N CYS A 101 -19.87 -20.44 13.03
CA CYS A 101 -20.06 -21.76 13.65
C CYS A 101 -19.23 -22.88 13.00
N PHE A 102 -18.95 -22.79 11.69
CA PHE A 102 -18.16 -23.80 10.97
C PHE A 102 -16.66 -23.74 11.32
N ARG A 103 -16.17 -22.66 11.94
CA ARG A 103 -14.77 -22.56 12.40
C ARG A 103 -14.43 -23.55 13.53
N ARG A 104 -15.42 -24.17 14.15
CA ARG A 104 -15.23 -25.22 15.18
C ARG A 104 -14.88 -26.59 14.59
N LEU A 105 -15.03 -26.78 13.27
CA LEU A 105 -14.66 -28.02 12.62
C LEU A 105 -13.13 -28.15 12.50
N PRO A 106 -12.58 -29.38 12.58
CA PRO A 106 -11.17 -29.60 12.27
C PRO A 106 -10.81 -29.08 10.86
N PHE A 107 -9.62 -28.50 10.73
CA PHE A 107 -9.15 -27.86 9.49
C PHE A 107 -9.31 -28.74 8.24
N ILE A 108 -9.13 -30.06 8.39
CA ILE A 108 -9.22 -31.06 7.32
C ILE A 108 -10.62 -31.16 6.69
N PHE A 109 -11.67 -30.85 7.45
CA PHE A 109 -13.06 -30.82 6.94
C PHE A 109 -13.49 -29.39 6.57
N PHE A 110 -13.02 -28.41 7.33
CA PHE A 110 -13.34 -27.01 7.10
C PHE A 110 -12.78 -26.50 5.75
N ALA A 111 -11.53 -26.83 5.42
CA ALA A 111 -10.89 -26.30 4.21
C ALA A 111 -11.56 -26.78 2.91
N PRO A 112 -11.87 -28.09 2.70
CA PRO A 112 -12.62 -28.54 1.53
C PRO A 112 -14.02 -27.93 1.43
N LEU A 113 -14.76 -27.86 2.54
CA LEU A 113 -16.11 -27.26 2.55
C LEU A 113 -16.06 -25.78 2.14
N LYS A 114 -15.08 -25.03 2.68
CA LYS A 114 -14.82 -23.64 2.29
C LYS A 114 -14.56 -23.52 0.80
N ILE A 115 -13.68 -24.36 0.24
CA ILE A 115 -13.35 -24.35 -1.18
C ILE A 115 -14.59 -24.67 -2.04
N ILE A 116 -15.39 -25.67 -1.67
CA ILE A 116 -16.61 -26.04 -2.41
C ILE A 116 -17.62 -24.89 -2.44
N LEU A 117 -17.90 -24.27 -1.28
CA LEU A 117 -18.81 -23.14 -1.20
C LEU A 117 -18.28 -21.93 -1.99
N GLN A 118 -16.98 -21.71 -1.95
CA GLN A 118 -16.32 -20.66 -2.71
C GLN A 118 -16.45 -20.90 -4.22
N ILE A 119 -16.20 -22.13 -4.70
CA ILE A 119 -16.42 -22.54 -6.09
C ILE A 119 -17.89 -22.29 -6.50
N ALA A 120 -18.84 -22.81 -5.71
CA ALA A 120 -20.26 -22.66 -6.00
C ALA A 120 -20.69 -21.19 -6.06
N SER A 121 -20.18 -20.36 -5.14
CA SER A 121 -20.50 -18.93 -5.08
C SER A 121 -19.96 -18.17 -6.28
N ILE A 122 -18.70 -18.39 -6.66
CA ILE A 122 -18.09 -17.73 -7.82
C ILE A 122 -18.80 -18.17 -9.11
N LEU A 123 -19.09 -19.47 -9.26
CA LEU A 123 -19.85 -19.97 -10.40
C LEU A 123 -21.25 -19.38 -10.45
N LEU A 124 -21.97 -19.28 -9.32
CA LEU A 124 -23.29 -18.67 -9.27
C LEU A 124 -23.26 -17.19 -9.70
N GLU A 125 -22.25 -16.43 -9.24
CA GLU A 125 -22.07 -15.04 -9.66
C GLU A 125 -21.83 -14.94 -11.17
N LEU A 126 -20.79 -15.61 -11.68
CA LEU A 126 -20.35 -15.47 -13.07
C LEU A 126 -21.30 -16.10 -14.10
N LEU A 127 -22.00 -17.19 -13.74
CA LEU A 127 -22.88 -17.91 -14.66
C LEU A 127 -24.33 -17.44 -14.58
N VAL A 128 -24.82 -17.02 -13.40
CA VAL A 128 -26.26 -16.80 -13.17
C VAL A 128 -26.60 -15.37 -12.78
N ARG A 129 -25.88 -14.76 -11.83
CA ARG A 129 -26.27 -13.45 -11.27
C ARG A 129 -25.88 -12.27 -12.14
N ILE A 130 -24.78 -12.38 -12.89
CA ILE A 130 -24.44 -11.37 -13.91
C ILE A 130 -25.37 -11.57 -15.13
N PRO A 131 -26.28 -10.63 -15.44
CA PRO A 131 -27.33 -10.85 -16.43
C PRO A 131 -26.80 -11.11 -17.86
N LYS A 132 -25.70 -10.44 -18.21
CA LYS A 132 -25.02 -10.58 -19.51
C LYS A 132 -23.61 -11.13 -19.27
N PRO A 133 -23.19 -12.20 -19.96
CA PRO A 133 -21.83 -12.70 -19.81
C PRO A 133 -20.82 -11.60 -20.15
N PRO A 134 -19.84 -11.36 -19.27
CA PRO A 134 -18.88 -10.28 -19.47
C PRO A 134 -18.01 -10.55 -20.69
N GLU A 135 -17.50 -9.50 -21.33
CA GLU A 135 -16.48 -9.65 -22.38
C GLU A 135 -15.17 -10.15 -21.78
N PHE A 136 -14.75 -9.54 -20.67
CA PHE A 136 -13.51 -9.88 -19.98
C PHE A 136 -13.75 -10.42 -18.57
N ILE A 137 -12.97 -11.42 -18.17
CA ILE A 137 -12.85 -11.84 -16.78
C ILE A 137 -11.41 -11.53 -16.34
N LEU A 138 -11.22 -10.50 -15.54
CA LEU A 138 -9.93 -10.15 -14.96
C LEU A 138 -9.78 -10.86 -13.61
N VAL A 139 -8.71 -11.63 -13.43
CA VAL A 139 -8.47 -12.40 -12.20
C VAL A 139 -7.23 -11.88 -11.50
N GLN A 140 -7.35 -11.55 -10.22
CA GLN A 140 -6.19 -11.34 -9.35
C GLN A 140 -5.56 -12.68 -8.97
N ASN A 141 -4.28 -12.87 -9.27
CA ASN A 141 -3.50 -14.01 -8.79
C ASN A 141 -2.37 -13.54 -7.86
N PRO A 142 -2.23 -14.10 -6.65
CA PRO A 142 -3.03 -15.18 -6.02
C PRO A 142 -4.36 -14.70 -5.38
N PRO A 143 -5.24 -15.60 -4.89
CA PRO A 143 -5.11 -17.06 -4.85
C PRO A 143 -5.45 -17.74 -6.18
N SER A 144 -4.62 -18.70 -6.57
CA SER A 144 -4.78 -19.44 -7.83
C SER A 144 -5.83 -20.56 -7.72
N ILE A 145 -5.98 -21.16 -6.53
CA ILE A 145 -6.98 -22.20 -6.23
C ILE A 145 -8.13 -21.58 -5.42
N PRO A 146 -9.40 -21.75 -5.82
CA PRO A 146 -9.89 -22.38 -7.05
C PRO A 146 -9.99 -21.43 -8.26
N THR A 147 -9.57 -20.17 -8.10
CA THR A 147 -9.87 -19.02 -8.96
C THR A 147 -9.53 -19.23 -10.44
N LEU A 148 -8.29 -19.64 -10.75
CA LEU A 148 -7.84 -19.78 -12.14
C LEU A 148 -8.62 -20.87 -12.88
N ALA A 149 -8.89 -22.00 -12.21
CA ALA A 149 -9.65 -23.10 -12.79
C ALA A 149 -11.09 -22.68 -13.11
N ILE A 150 -11.74 -21.93 -12.22
CA ILE A 150 -13.09 -21.40 -12.44
C ILE A 150 -13.09 -20.39 -13.58
N ALA A 151 -12.16 -19.43 -13.58
CA ALA A 151 -12.09 -18.42 -14.63
C ALA A 151 -11.85 -19.05 -16.01
N TYR A 152 -10.97 -20.04 -16.10
CA TYR A 152 -10.75 -20.83 -17.32
C TYR A 152 -12.03 -21.54 -17.79
N LEU A 153 -12.72 -22.23 -16.87
CA LEU A 153 -13.96 -22.96 -17.17
C LEU A 153 -15.07 -22.01 -17.64
N VAL A 154 -15.31 -20.91 -16.91
CA VAL A 154 -16.33 -19.92 -17.24
C VAL A 154 -15.98 -19.23 -18.56
N GLY A 155 -14.71 -18.88 -18.79
CA GLY A 155 -14.25 -18.30 -20.04
C GLY A 155 -14.61 -19.19 -21.25
N ARG A 156 -14.37 -20.50 -21.14
CA ARG A 156 -14.77 -21.48 -22.18
C ARG A 156 -16.28 -21.60 -22.36
N ILE A 157 -17.04 -21.68 -21.25
CA ILE A 157 -18.50 -21.86 -21.29
C ILE A 157 -19.21 -20.63 -21.86
N ARG A 158 -18.73 -19.42 -21.52
CA ARG A 158 -19.40 -18.15 -21.82
C ARG A 158 -18.78 -17.38 -22.97
N GLY A 159 -17.63 -17.82 -23.48
CA GLY A 159 -16.86 -17.10 -24.50
C GLY A 159 -16.14 -15.86 -23.95
N CYS A 160 -15.91 -15.76 -22.64
CA CYS A 160 -15.24 -14.61 -22.05
C CYS A 160 -13.73 -14.68 -22.29
N LYS A 161 -13.13 -13.52 -22.56
CA LYS A 161 -11.67 -13.33 -22.64
C LYS A 161 -11.11 -13.25 -21.22
N VAL A 162 -10.39 -14.28 -20.79
CA VAL A 162 -9.79 -14.31 -19.45
C VAL A 162 -8.49 -13.52 -19.44
N ILE A 163 -8.35 -12.56 -18.51
CA ILE A 163 -7.13 -11.83 -18.23
C ILE A 163 -6.64 -12.25 -16.85
N ILE A 164 -5.40 -12.72 -16.74
CA ILE A 164 -4.79 -13.08 -15.46
C ILE A 164 -3.80 -11.99 -15.08
N ASP A 165 -4.02 -11.34 -13.94
CA ASP A 165 -3.09 -10.37 -13.36
C ASP A 165 -2.22 -11.05 -12.30
N TRP A 166 -0.94 -11.20 -12.61
CA TRP A 166 0.07 -11.90 -11.82
C TRP A 166 0.79 -10.92 -10.89
N HIS A 167 0.60 -11.09 -9.59
CA HIS A 167 1.25 -10.31 -8.53
C HIS A 167 2.30 -11.14 -7.80
N ASN A 168 1.94 -12.38 -7.48
CA ASN A 168 2.80 -13.34 -6.81
C ASN A 168 2.36 -14.76 -7.21
N LEU A 169 3.07 -15.78 -6.72
CA LEU A 169 2.79 -17.17 -7.04
C LEU A 169 2.16 -17.87 -5.84
N GLY A 170 0.95 -18.40 -6.03
CA GLY A 170 0.19 -19.03 -4.95
C GLY A 170 0.95 -20.20 -4.32
N TYR A 171 1.66 -20.99 -5.13
CA TYR A 171 2.49 -22.09 -4.62
C TYR A 171 3.69 -21.60 -3.79
N SER A 172 4.27 -20.44 -4.12
CA SER A 172 5.44 -19.90 -3.39
C SER A 172 5.02 -19.39 -2.02
N ILE A 173 3.86 -18.73 -1.92
CA ILE A 173 3.28 -18.33 -0.62
C ILE A 173 2.97 -19.55 0.24
N LEU A 174 2.47 -20.64 -0.35
CA LEU A 174 2.21 -21.88 0.37
C LEU A 174 3.52 -22.57 0.81
N ALA A 175 4.58 -22.49 0.00
CA ALA A 175 5.89 -23.06 0.28
C ALA A 175 6.54 -22.47 1.54
N ILE A 176 6.32 -21.18 1.84
CA ILE A 176 6.80 -20.57 3.10
C ILE A 176 6.23 -21.29 4.33
N LYS A 177 4.96 -21.71 4.26
CA LYS A 177 4.26 -22.30 5.41
C LYS A 177 4.50 -23.80 5.57
N LEU A 178 4.57 -24.53 4.46
CA LEU A 178 4.60 -25.99 4.45
C LEU A 178 5.96 -26.58 4.03
N GLY A 179 6.88 -25.75 3.55
CA GLY A 179 8.12 -26.16 2.91
C GLY A 179 7.95 -26.41 1.40
N PRO A 180 8.99 -26.19 0.59
CA PRO A 180 8.92 -26.28 -0.88
C PRO A 180 8.63 -27.71 -1.39
N ASP A 181 9.08 -28.74 -0.67
CA ASP A 181 8.93 -30.14 -1.06
C ASP A 181 7.58 -30.75 -0.69
N HIS A 182 6.72 -29.99 -0.01
CA HIS A 182 5.44 -30.49 0.48
C HIS A 182 4.48 -30.86 -0.68
N LEU A 183 3.77 -31.99 -0.56
CA LEU A 183 2.85 -32.48 -1.59
C LEU A 183 1.82 -31.43 -2.04
N PHE A 184 1.19 -30.72 -1.09
CA PHE A 184 0.26 -29.62 -1.41
C PHE A 184 0.90 -28.47 -2.20
N VAL A 185 2.18 -28.16 -1.98
CA VAL A 185 2.89 -27.12 -2.75
C VAL A 185 3.10 -27.58 -4.19
N ARG A 186 3.46 -28.86 -4.40
CA ARG A 186 3.57 -29.46 -5.74
C ARG A 186 2.23 -29.47 -6.48
N ILE A 187 1.15 -29.84 -5.79
CA ILE A 187 -0.21 -29.79 -6.34
C ILE A 187 -0.60 -28.36 -6.68
N ALA A 188 -0.36 -27.40 -5.78
CA ALA A 188 -0.65 -25.99 -6.01
C ALA A 188 0.10 -25.44 -7.24
N LYS A 189 1.40 -25.76 -7.36
CA LYS A 189 2.22 -25.40 -8.53
C LYS A 189 1.66 -26.01 -9.81
N TRP A 190 1.25 -27.28 -9.79
CA TRP A 190 0.65 -27.95 -10.94
C TRP A 190 -0.68 -27.30 -11.36
N VAL A 191 -1.57 -27.00 -10.41
CA VAL A 191 -2.86 -26.34 -10.70
C VAL A 191 -2.62 -24.94 -11.26
N GLU A 192 -1.76 -24.15 -10.62
CA GLU A 192 -1.43 -22.79 -11.06
C GLU A 192 -0.79 -22.80 -12.46
N ALA A 193 0.14 -23.71 -12.74
CA ALA A 193 0.75 -23.86 -14.06
C ALA A 193 -0.27 -24.33 -15.12
N THR A 194 -1.15 -25.28 -14.79
CA THR A 194 -2.09 -25.86 -15.76
C THR A 194 -3.16 -24.86 -16.18
N PHE A 195 -3.85 -24.24 -15.22
CA PHE A 195 -4.92 -23.29 -15.51
C PHE A 195 -4.41 -21.88 -15.78
N GLY A 196 -3.20 -21.56 -15.33
CA GLY A 196 -2.52 -20.31 -15.63
C GLY A 196 -1.80 -20.29 -16.97
N ARG A 197 -1.64 -21.41 -17.68
CA ARG A 197 -0.89 -21.46 -18.95
C ARG A 197 -1.55 -20.71 -20.10
N SER A 198 -2.88 -20.73 -20.21
CA SER A 198 -3.60 -20.15 -21.35
C SER A 198 -4.64 -19.14 -20.89
N ALA A 199 -4.50 -17.90 -21.35
CA ALA A 199 -5.45 -16.82 -21.15
C ALA A 199 -5.52 -15.94 -22.41
N TYR A 200 -6.49 -15.04 -22.48
CA TYR A 200 -6.47 -14.00 -23.53
C TYR A 200 -5.27 -13.07 -23.33
N ALA A 201 -5.03 -12.64 -22.08
CA ALA A 201 -3.87 -11.85 -21.70
C ALA A 201 -3.36 -12.20 -20.30
N HIS A 202 -2.06 -12.03 -20.09
CA HIS A 202 -1.35 -12.12 -18.83
C HIS A 202 -0.74 -10.76 -18.53
N LEU A 203 -1.14 -10.17 -17.41
CA LEU A 203 -0.55 -8.94 -16.89
C LEU A 203 0.46 -9.32 -15.80
N PHE A 204 1.62 -8.70 -15.81
CA PHE A 204 2.67 -8.95 -14.82
C PHE A 204 3.04 -7.64 -14.12
N VAL A 205 3.20 -7.69 -12.81
CA VAL A 205 3.73 -6.57 -12.02
C VAL A 205 5.19 -6.21 -12.39
N THR A 206 5.94 -7.18 -12.93
CA THR A 206 7.36 -7.05 -13.29
C THR A 206 7.71 -7.76 -14.58
N GLN A 207 8.77 -7.30 -15.24
CA GLN A 207 9.39 -7.98 -16.37
C GLN A 207 10.03 -9.29 -15.91
N ALA A 208 10.68 -9.32 -14.74
CA ALA A 208 11.27 -10.53 -14.17
C ALA A 208 10.22 -11.65 -13.97
N MET A 209 9.00 -11.31 -13.52
CA MET A 209 7.92 -12.28 -13.39
C MET A 209 7.42 -12.78 -14.75
N CYS A 210 7.28 -11.88 -15.72
CA CYS A 210 6.92 -12.22 -17.09
C CYS A 210 7.92 -13.24 -17.67
N ASP A 211 9.22 -12.93 -17.62
CA ASP A 211 10.29 -13.78 -18.17
C ASP A 211 10.34 -15.14 -17.47
N PHE A 212 10.21 -15.14 -16.14
CA PHE A 212 10.19 -16.37 -15.35
C PHE A 212 9.01 -17.26 -15.74
N LEU A 213 7.79 -16.74 -15.77
CA LEU A 213 6.60 -17.55 -16.05
C LEU A 213 6.50 -17.97 -17.51
N VAL A 214 6.92 -17.14 -18.45
CA VAL A 214 7.01 -17.50 -19.87
C VAL A 214 7.99 -18.65 -20.06
N LYS A 215 9.15 -18.60 -19.42
CA LYS A 215 10.16 -19.67 -19.49
C LYS A 215 9.69 -20.96 -18.81
N GLU A 216 9.08 -20.86 -17.63
CA GLU A 216 8.70 -22.03 -16.83
C GLU A 216 7.46 -22.76 -17.37
N TRP A 217 6.45 -22.00 -17.82
CA TRP A 217 5.12 -22.57 -18.12
C TRP A 217 4.69 -22.44 -19.58
N ASP A 218 5.52 -21.82 -20.45
CA ASP A 218 5.21 -21.60 -21.85
C ASP A 218 3.82 -20.94 -22.02
N LEU A 219 3.68 -19.76 -21.41
CA LEU A 219 2.42 -19.02 -21.35
C LEU A 219 1.89 -18.67 -22.75
N GLN A 220 0.60 -18.91 -22.96
CA GLN A 220 -0.13 -18.72 -24.21
C GLN A 220 -1.14 -17.58 -24.06
N GLY A 221 -1.02 -16.58 -24.93
CA GLY A 221 -1.82 -15.36 -24.88
C GLY A 221 -0.96 -14.10 -24.96
N HIS A 222 -1.60 -12.94 -24.88
CA HIS A 222 -0.89 -11.66 -24.81
C HIS A 222 -0.13 -11.55 -23.49
N LYS A 223 1.11 -11.07 -23.52
CA LYS A 223 1.92 -10.81 -22.32
C LYS A 223 2.17 -9.32 -22.24
N ALA A 224 1.87 -8.72 -21.10
CA ALA A 224 2.10 -7.31 -20.88
C ALA A 224 2.55 -7.06 -19.45
N VAL A 225 3.60 -6.26 -19.30
CA VAL A 225 4.04 -5.81 -17.97
C VAL A 225 3.28 -4.54 -17.63
N LEU A 226 2.49 -4.60 -16.58
CA LEU A 226 1.75 -3.49 -16.01
C LEU A 226 2.28 -3.29 -14.59
N HIS A 227 3.29 -2.44 -14.46
CA HIS A 227 3.83 -2.08 -13.15
C HIS A 227 2.81 -1.33 -12.30
N ASP A 228 2.91 -1.48 -10.98
CA ASP A 228 2.21 -0.60 -10.06
C ASP A 228 2.73 0.83 -10.16
N ARG A 229 1.81 1.77 -9.99
CA ARG A 229 2.05 3.22 -10.03
C ARG A 229 1.21 3.92 -8.97
N PRO A 230 1.70 5.03 -8.41
CA PRO A 230 1.00 5.67 -7.32
C PRO A 230 -0.28 6.34 -7.82
N PRO A 231 -1.34 6.35 -7.00
CA PRO A 231 -2.46 7.25 -7.19
C PRO A 231 -2.04 8.73 -7.15
N ARG A 232 -2.85 9.59 -7.77
CA ARG A 232 -2.60 11.04 -7.85
C ARG A 232 -2.61 11.79 -6.51
N HIS A 233 -3.13 11.18 -5.44
CA HIS A 233 -3.21 11.84 -4.13
C HIS A 233 -1.91 11.76 -3.33
N PHE A 234 -0.93 10.95 -3.75
CA PHE A 234 0.41 11.00 -3.18
C PHE A 234 1.16 12.19 -3.77
N HIS A 235 1.66 13.08 -2.91
CA HIS A 235 2.45 14.24 -3.31
C HIS A 235 3.44 14.63 -2.20
N ARG A 236 4.43 15.45 -2.55
CA ARG A 236 5.31 16.08 -1.57
C ARG A 236 4.50 17.09 -0.76
N CYS A 237 4.62 17.09 0.56
CA CYS A 237 3.89 18.03 1.40
C CYS A 237 4.50 19.43 1.33
N SER A 238 3.63 20.43 1.29
CA SER A 238 3.98 21.81 1.63
C SER A 238 4.29 21.94 3.11
N PRO A 239 5.08 22.94 3.54
CA PRO A 239 5.31 23.20 4.97
C PRO A 239 4.03 23.38 5.79
N GLN A 240 2.95 23.88 5.18
CA GLN A 240 1.64 24.00 5.81
C GLN A 240 1.04 22.62 6.13
N GLU A 241 1.04 21.71 5.15
CA GLU A 241 0.52 20.34 5.36
C GLU A 241 1.35 19.57 6.39
N VAL A 242 2.68 19.76 6.39
CA VAL A 242 3.55 19.22 7.45
C VAL A 242 3.14 19.77 8.80
N HIS A 243 2.92 21.09 8.91
CA HIS A 243 2.50 21.73 10.14
C HIS A 243 1.17 21.14 10.67
N ASP A 244 0.15 21.10 9.81
CA ASP A 244 -1.18 20.61 10.17
C ASP A 244 -1.17 19.14 10.56
N LEU A 245 -0.40 18.31 9.85
CA LEU A 245 -0.20 16.90 10.21
C LEU A 245 0.43 16.74 11.59
N PHE A 246 1.54 17.44 11.87
CA PHE A 246 2.24 17.31 13.14
C PHE A 246 1.51 17.99 14.31
N VAL A 247 0.61 18.93 14.02
CA VAL A 247 -0.39 19.41 14.98
C VAL A 247 -1.36 18.30 15.34
N LYS A 248 -1.93 17.62 14.34
CA LYS A 248 -2.89 16.50 14.52
C LYS A 248 -2.26 15.30 15.21
N LEU A 249 -1.03 14.92 14.85
CA LEU A 249 -0.32 13.75 15.37
C LEU A 249 0.30 13.97 16.76
N ARG A 250 0.17 15.16 17.36
CA ARG A 250 0.74 15.48 18.68
C ARG A 250 0.45 14.42 19.74
N PRO A 251 -0.79 13.92 19.94
CA PRO A 251 -1.06 12.91 20.96
C PRO A 251 -0.24 11.64 20.73
N SER A 252 -0.11 11.20 19.48
CA SER A 252 0.64 10.00 19.09
C SER A 252 2.15 10.18 19.22
N ILE A 253 2.67 11.38 18.98
CA ILE A 253 4.11 11.72 19.11
C ILE A 253 4.49 11.98 20.57
N ALA A 254 3.57 12.50 21.39
CA ALA A 254 3.81 12.73 22.80
C ALA A 254 3.64 11.48 23.67
N ALA A 255 2.95 10.45 23.17
CA ALA A 255 2.70 9.22 23.93
C ALA A 255 3.98 8.40 24.25
N PRO A 256 4.93 8.21 23.32
CA PRO A 256 6.17 7.51 23.62
C PRO A 256 7.07 8.33 24.56
N LYS A 257 7.39 7.75 25.73
CA LYS A 257 8.34 8.36 26.69
C LYS A 257 9.72 8.62 26.07
N SER A 258 10.09 7.82 25.06
CA SER A 258 11.35 7.97 24.35
C SER A 258 11.48 9.31 23.60
N LEU A 259 10.37 9.95 23.23
CA LEU A 259 10.36 11.24 22.54
C LEU A 259 10.28 12.45 23.48
N THR A 260 9.90 12.23 24.74
CA THR A 260 9.77 13.31 25.73
C THR A 260 11.12 13.99 25.98
N GLY A 261 11.20 15.29 25.71
CA GLY A 261 12.44 16.07 25.85
C GLY A 261 13.51 15.79 24.78
N TRP A 262 13.25 14.86 23.84
CA TRP A 262 14.19 14.55 22.76
C TRP A 262 13.95 15.42 21.52
N LEU A 263 12.69 15.70 21.21
CA LEU A 263 12.27 16.60 20.12
C LEU A 263 12.52 18.07 20.48
N PRO A 264 12.71 18.95 19.48
CA PRO A 264 12.82 20.39 19.72
C PRO A 264 11.60 20.95 20.47
N PRO A 265 11.80 21.91 21.38
CA PRO A 265 10.69 22.54 22.08
C PRO A 265 9.78 23.26 21.08
N SER A 266 8.46 23.06 21.24
CA SER A 266 7.45 23.60 20.33
C SER A 266 6.25 24.12 21.12
N SER A 267 5.78 25.32 20.78
CA SER A 267 4.57 25.96 21.29
C SER A 267 3.48 25.99 20.22
N MET A 268 2.34 25.38 20.53
CA MET A 268 1.21 25.26 19.59
C MET A 268 0.25 26.45 19.73
N PRO A 269 -0.42 26.90 18.65
CA PRO A 269 -0.34 26.38 17.28
C PRO A 269 0.84 26.97 16.48
N TYR A 270 1.75 27.73 17.09
CA TYR A 270 2.78 28.49 16.38
C TYR A 270 3.99 27.66 15.91
N SER A 271 4.17 26.46 16.43
CA SER A 271 5.28 25.59 16.07
C SER A 271 4.99 24.14 16.42
N THR A 272 5.64 23.25 15.67
CA THR A 272 5.72 21.81 15.90
C THR A 272 7.20 21.42 16.02
N PRO A 273 7.52 20.14 16.28
CA PRO A 273 8.91 19.66 16.21
C PRO A 273 9.56 19.81 14.83
N PHE A 274 8.78 20.00 13.77
CA PHE A 274 9.26 20.05 12.38
C PHE A 274 9.10 21.42 11.73
N THR A 275 8.15 22.23 12.19
CA THR A 275 7.80 23.52 11.57
C THR A 275 7.66 24.65 12.56
N ASP A 276 7.90 25.88 12.13
CA ASP A 276 7.66 27.11 12.87
C ASP A 276 6.86 28.11 12.03
N THR A 277 6.08 28.97 12.69
CA THR A 277 5.37 30.09 12.07
C THR A 277 5.92 31.44 12.50
N THR A 278 6.81 31.47 13.50
CA THR A 278 7.37 32.71 14.04
C THR A 278 8.83 32.88 13.64
N SER A 279 9.22 34.13 13.38
CA SER A 279 10.61 34.50 13.12
C SER A 279 11.42 34.45 14.41
N GLN A 280 11.76 33.27 14.94
CA GLN A 280 12.68 33.19 16.08
C GLN A 280 14.13 33.50 15.62
N ILE A 281 14.47 34.78 15.58
CA ILE A 281 15.83 35.27 15.86
C ILE A 281 15.75 36.01 17.20
N LYS A 282 15.73 35.25 18.32
CA LYS A 282 16.34 35.74 19.56
C LYS A 282 17.62 34.93 19.71
N GLN A 283 18.74 35.56 19.39
CA GLN A 283 20.07 35.03 19.66
C GLN A 283 20.14 34.57 21.13
N LEU A 284 20.61 33.35 21.37
CA LEU A 284 21.07 32.99 22.71
C LEU A 284 22.19 34.00 23.11
N PRO A 285 22.20 34.54 24.34
CA PRO A 285 23.27 35.43 24.75
C PRO A 285 24.58 34.66 24.89
N GLU A 286 25.65 35.20 24.30
CA GLU A 286 27.01 34.65 24.25
C GLU A 286 27.79 34.69 25.58
N ASN A 287 27.17 34.89 26.75
CA ASN A 287 27.94 34.92 28.02
C ASN A 287 27.17 34.42 29.25
N PRO A 288 27.70 33.44 30.02
CA PRO A 288 27.04 32.85 31.18
C PRO A 288 27.49 33.44 32.52
N SER A 289 27.56 34.77 32.68
CA SER A 289 28.14 35.39 33.88
C SER A 289 27.28 36.39 34.64
N ASP A 290 25.97 36.44 34.44
CA ASP A 290 25.09 37.29 35.28
C ASP A 290 23.76 36.61 35.63
N VAL A 291 23.77 35.82 36.71
CA VAL A 291 22.54 35.51 37.47
C VAL A 291 22.84 35.57 38.97
N SER A 292 22.51 36.70 39.59
CA SER A 292 22.48 36.87 41.05
C SER A 292 21.06 36.62 41.59
N LEU A 293 20.91 35.68 42.54
CA LEU A 293 19.66 35.39 43.26
C LEU A 293 19.41 36.39 44.41
N PRO A 294 18.15 36.84 44.67
CA PRO A 294 17.82 37.56 45.90
C PRO A 294 17.32 36.63 47.03
N SER A 295 17.73 37.01 48.24
CA SER A 295 17.52 36.40 49.56
C SER A 295 16.11 36.59 50.17
N LEU A 296 15.66 35.61 50.97
CA LEU A 296 14.42 35.61 51.77
C LEU A 296 14.64 36.18 53.18
N THR A 297 13.73 37.06 53.64
CA THR A 297 13.58 37.49 55.05
C THR A 297 12.14 37.35 55.56
N SER A 298 12.00 37.30 56.88
CA SER A 298 11.03 36.60 57.75
C SER A 298 9.90 37.45 58.40
N GLY A 299 8.82 36.80 58.89
CA GLY A 299 7.87 37.27 59.95
C GLY A 299 6.35 37.15 59.62
N VAL A 300 5.56 36.11 60.01
CA VAL A 300 4.85 35.76 61.30
C VAL A 300 3.51 36.57 61.54
N PRO A 301 2.36 36.09 62.12
CA PRO A 301 1.59 34.81 62.03
C PRO A 301 0.00 34.94 62.11
N PHE A 302 -0.73 33.79 62.20
CA PHE A 302 -2.10 33.56 62.81
C PHE A 302 -3.36 34.02 62.02
N LYS A 303 -4.54 33.35 61.98
CA LYS A 303 -5.12 32.12 62.58
C LYS A 303 -6.43 31.69 61.86
N SER A 304 -6.66 30.37 61.74
CA SER A 304 -7.94 29.62 61.91
C SER A 304 -9.05 29.50 60.82
N LYS A 305 -9.14 28.26 60.29
CA LYS A 305 -10.32 27.39 60.03
C LYS A 305 -11.28 27.70 58.86
N THR A 306 -11.30 26.81 57.85
CA THR A 306 -12.33 25.77 57.62
C THR A 306 -11.89 24.82 56.48
N LEU A 307 -12.25 23.53 56.58
CA LEU A 307 -11.70 22.38 55.86
C LEU A 307 -12.26 22.16 54.43
N LYS A 308 -11.33 21.76 53.54
CA LYS A 308 -11.43 20.75 52.44
C LYS A 308 -12.16 21.08 51.13
N SER A 309 -11.35 21.41 50.13
CA SER A 309 -11.42 20.82 48.78
C SER A 309 -9.98 20.51 48.33
N PHE A 310 -9.67 19.23 48.10
CA PHE A 310 -8.36 18.79 47.61
C PHE A 310 -8.28 19.03 46.09
N HIS A 311 -7.79 20.20 45.69
CA HIS A 311 -7.22 20.40 44.36
C HIS A 311 -5.70 20.27 44.49
N ALA A 312 -5.13 19.19 43.94
CA ALA A 312 -3.68 19.04 43.83
C ALA A 312 -3.17 20.01 42.76
N THR A 313 -2.78 21.21 43.18
CA THR A 313 -2.12 22.19 42.32
C THR A 313 -0.70 21.73 42.03
N ILE A 314 -0.49 21.16 40.85
CA ILE A 314 0.83 21.00 40.24
C ILE A 314 1.40 22.42 40.05
N ARG A 315 2.44 22.77 40.81
CA ARG A 315 3.23 23.98 40.57
C ARG A 315 4.10 23.75 39.33
N THR A 316 3.64 24.24 38.18
CA THR A 316 4.49 24.46 37.00
C THR A 316 5.32 25.75 37.20
N PRO A 317 6.62 25.76 36.90
CA PRO A 317 7.35 27.02 36.76
C PRO A 317 6.82 27.72 35.50
N THR A 318 6.17 28.87 35.71
CA THR A 318 5.75 29.79 34.64
C THR A 318 6.97 30.50 34.07
N GLU A 319 7.51 29.99 32.96
CA GLU A 319 8.06 30.87 31.93
C GLU A 319 6.85 31.55 31.26
N SER A 320 6.75 32.86 31.40
CA SER A 320 5.73 33.67 30.73
C SER A 320 6.04 33.71 29.22
N PHE A 321 5.35 32.86 28.45
CA PHE A 321 5.29 33.00 27.00
C PHE A 321 4.19 34.01 26.66
N ASP A 322 4.57 35.24 26.33
CA ASP A 322 3.65 36.18 25.70
C ASP A 322 3.24 35.63 24.33
N PRO A 323 1.94 35.62 23.98
CA PRO A 323 1.49 35.20 22.66
C PRO A 323 2.07 36.14 21.60
N PRO A 324 2.61 35.62 20.48
CA PRO A 324 3.22 36.46 19.44
C PRO A 324 2.20 37.44 18.87
N SER A 325 2.66 38.65 18.54
CA SER A 325 1.82 39.64 17.85
C SER A 325 1.38 39.08 16.49
N TYR A 326 0.18 39.45 16.02
CA TYR A 326 -0.33 39.01 14.71
C TYR A 326 0.65 39.33 13.56
N SER A 327 1.44 40.40 13.70
CA SER A 327 2.49 40.80 12.75
C SER A 327 3.71 39.86 12.69
N GLU A 328 3.87 38.96 13.67
CA GLU A 328 5.00 38.05 13.80
C GLU A 328 4.69 36.62 13.31
N ILE A 329 3.44 36.38 12.89
CA ILE A 329 2.96 35.10 12.39
C ILE A 329 3.14 35.07 10.86
N HIS A 330 3.89 34.09 10.39
CA HIS A 330 4.14 33.82 8.99
C HIS A 330 3.62 32.44 8.58
N SER A 331 3.57 32.17 7.27
CA SER A 331 3.32 30.83 6.76
C SER A 331 4.34 29.84 7.34
N PRO A 332 3.93 28.62 7.72
CA PRO A 332 4.83 27.63 8.30
C PRO A 332 6.07 27.38 7.43
N ARG A 333 7.22 27.21 8.06
CA ARG A 333 8.47 26.79 7.42
C ARG A 333 9.04 25.59 8.15
N LEU A 334 9.88 24.83 7.46
CA LEU A 334 10.62 23.74 8.11
C LEU A 334 11.69 24.33 9.01
N ARG A 335 11.73 23.87 10.26
CA ARG A 335 12.73 24.26 11.26
C ARG A 335 14.12 23.78 10.85
N ARG A 336 15.15 24.58 11.18
CA ARG A 336 16.56 24.20 10.97
C ARG A 336 17.08 23.18 11.97
N ASP A 337 16.54 23.18 13.18
CA ASP A 337 16.89 22.29 14.29
C ASP A 337 16.01 21.03 14.37
N ARG A 338 15.14 20.80 13.38
CA ARG A 338 14.29 19.59 13.33
C ARG A 338 15.14 18.34 13.15
N PRO A 339 14.71 17.19 13.70
CA PRO A 339 15.31 15.91 13.34
C PRO A 339 15.04 15.57 11.87
N ALA A 340 15.93 14.78 11.27
CA ALA A 340 15.66 14.12 10.01
C ALA A 340 14.54 13.09 10.21
N LEU A 341 13.50 13.16 9.38
CA LEU A 341 12.35 12.27 9.43
C LEU A 341 12.54 11.14 8.42
N VAL A 342 12.78 9.93 8.92
CA VAL A 342 12.92 8.71 8.10
C VAL A 342 11.69 7.84 8.32
N VAL A 343 11.09 7.31 7.26
CA VAL A 343 9.87 6.51 7.34
C VAL A 343 10.07 5.14 6.72
N SER A 344 9.60 4.10 7.41
CA SER A 344 9.38 2.77 6.82
C SER A 344 7.92 2.41 6.96
N SER A 345 7.29 2.06 5.84
CA SER A 345 5.95 1.49 5.81
C SER A 345 6.08 -0.03 5.73
N THR A 346 5.35 -0.78 6.54
CA THR A 346 5.56 -2.23 6.71
C THR A 346 4.28 -2.99 7.03
N SER A 347 4.28 -4.29 6.78
CA SER A 347 3.22 -5.20 7.20
C SER A 347 3.61 -6.02 8.43
N TRP A 348 4.79 -5.76 9.02
CA TRP A 348 5.39 -6.49 10.14
C TRP A 348 5.33 -8.01 9.95
N THR A 349 5.59 -8.45 8.72
CA THR A 349 5.62 -9.86 8.32
C THR A 349 7.04 -10.40 8.38
N PRO A 350 7.23 -11.73 8.56
CA PRO A 350 8.56 -12.34 8.58
C PRO A 350 9.41 -12.10 7.33
N ASP A 351 8.80 -11.78 6.18
CA ASP A 351 9.50 -11.46 4.91
C ASP A 351 10.26 -10.11 4.96
N GLU A 352 10.01 -9.28 5.99
CA GLU A 352 10.70 -8.01 6.24
C GLU A 352 11.65 -8.21 7.44
N ASP A 353 12.97 -8.35 7.18
CA ASP A 353 13.96 -8.51 8.25
C ASP A 353 14.25 -7.16 8.94
N PHE A 354 13.51 -6.90 10.00
CA PHE A 354 13.69 -5.73 10.85
C PHE A 354 14.98 -5.73 11.67
N GLY A 355 15.69 -6.86 11.76
CA GLY A 355 17.02 -6.93 12.35
C GLY A 355 18.00 -5.98 11.65
N ILE A 356 17.90 -5.92 10.32
CA ILE A 356 18.72 -5.04 9.47
C ILE A 356 18.53 -3.57 9.87
N LEU A 357 17.27 -3.11 10.00
CA LEU A 357 16.98 -1.73 10.38
C LEU A 357 17.44 -1.42 11.81
N ARG A 358 17.21 -2.33 12.76
CA ARG A 358 17.65 -2.18 14.15
C ARG A 358 19.17 -1.95 14.22
N GLU A 359 19.94 -2.82 13.55
CA GLU A 359 21.40 -2.74 13.53
C GLU A 359 21.91 -1.50 12.81
N ALA A 360 21.29 -1.12 11.68
CA ALA A 360 21.67 0.08 10.96
C ALA A 360 21.48 1.35 11.80
N LEU A 361 20.39 1.42 12.59
CA LEU A 361 20.14 2.51 13.52
C LEU A 361 21.12 2.54 14.70
N GLU A 362 21.55 1.37 15.18
CA GLU A 362 22.58 1.25 16.22
C GLU A 362 23.95 1.75 15.72
N ILE A 363 24.31 1.40 14.48
CA ILE A 363 25.52 1.90 13.82
C ILE A 363 25.44 3.41 13.65
N TYR A 364 24.31 3.95 13.14
CA TYR A 364 24.13 5.39 12.97
C TYR A 364 24.24 6.15 14.31
N GLU A 365 23.67 5.61 15.39
CA GLU A 365 23.77 6.20 16.73
C GLU A 365 25.22 6.29 17.22
N ALA A 366 26.02 5.23 17.03
CA ALA A 366 27.44 5.22 17.38
C ALA A 366 28.22 6.26 16.55
N ARG A 367 27.98 6.29 15.23
CA ARG A 367 28.62 7.24 14.31
C ARG A 367 28.26 8.68 14.61
N ALA A 368 27.01 8.97 14.95
CA ALA A 368 26.59 10.30 15.37
C ALA A 368 27.25 10.74 16.69
N LYS A 369 27.50 9.82 17.63
CA LYS A 369 28.27 10.11 18.85
C LYS A 369 29.74 10.42 18.57
N GLU A 370 30.34 9.74 17.60
CA GLU A 370 31.74 9.94 17.18
C GLU A 370 31.95 11.21 16.35
N LEU A 371 30.99 11.57 15.50
CA LEU A 371 31.15 12.70 14.56
C LEU A 371 30.69 14.03 15.16
N ASN A 372 29.76 14.00 16.12
CA ASN A 372 29.25 15.21 16.74
C ASN A 372 30.06 15.53 18.01
N HIS A 373 31.04 16.42 17.89
CA HIS A 373 31.87 16.90 19.01
C HIS A 373 31.84 18.43 19.12
N GLU A 374 32.08 18.91 20.35
CA GLU A 374 32.24 20.31 20.80
C GLU A 374 31.92 21.40 19.76
N GLY A 375 30.62 21.73 19.66
CA GLY A 375 30.14 22.89 18.88
C GLY A 375 29.81 22.62 17.41
N GLN A 376 30.12 21.43 16.87
CA GLN A 376 29.83 21.08 15.48
C GLN A 376 28.97 19.82 15.38
N GLN A 377 27.73 19.99 14.91
CA GLN A 377 26.82 18.89 14.62
C GLN A 377 26.89 18.53 13.13
N VAL A 378 27.56 17.41 12.83
CA VAL A 378 27.72 16.87 11.48
C VAL A 378 26.52 16.01 11.07
N LEU A 379 26.02 15.17 11.98
CA LEU A 379 24.86 14.31 11.77
C LEU A 379 23.64 14.81 12.56
N PRO A 380 22.44 14.85 11.95
CA PRO A 380 21.22 15.25 12.64
C PRO A 380 20.76 14.16 13.62
N LYS A 381 19.91 14.58 14.57
CA LYS A 381 18.99 13.67 15.23
C LYS A 381 18.12 12.99 14.17
N LEU A 382 17.93 11.68 14.27
CA LEU A 382 17.16 10.86 13.33
C LEU A 382 15.91 10.33 14.04
N LEU A 383 14.73 10.72 13.54
CA LEU A 383 13.45 10.13 13.93
C LEU A 383 13.03 9.10 12.88
N MET A 384 13.13 7.83 13.25
CA MET A 384 12.63 6.72 12.46
C MET A 384 11.18 6.44 12.83
N VAL A 385 10.26 6.61 11.89
CA VAL A 385 8.84 6.27 12.04
C VAL A 385 8.55 5.00 11.26
N VAL A 386 8.07 3.97 11.96
CA VAL A 386 7.64 2.71 11.35
C VAL A 386 6.12 2.61 11.41
N THR A 387 5.45 2.65 10.26
CA THR A 387 3.99 2.59 10.17
C THR A 387 3.49 1.27 9.59
N GLY A 388 2.28 0.87 9.97
CA GLY A 388 1.62 -0.35 9.53
C GLY A 388 1.29 -1.32 10.66
N LYS A 389 0.73 -2.48 10.29
CA LYS A 389 0.18 -3.48 11.21
C LYS A 389 0.66 -4.88 10.88
N GLY A 390 1.07 -5.63 11.90
CA GLY A 390 1.27 -7.07 11.83
C GLY A 390 1.84 -7.62 13.13
N ASP A 391 2.08 -8.92 13.13
CA ASP A 391 2.28 -9.71 14.34
C ASP A 391 3.63 -9.43 15.01
N LEU A 392 4.67 -9.08 14.23
CA LEU A 392 6.02 -8.82 14.75
C LEU A 392 6.20 -7.40 15.32
N ARG A 393 5.18 -6.54 15.21
CA ARG A 393 5.27 -5.12 15.63
C ARG A 393 5.64 -4.98 17.10
N ASP A 394 4.88 -5.61 17.98
CA ASP A 394 4.97 -5.33 19.41
C ASP A 394 6.28 -5.88 19.99
N GLU A 395 6.71 -7.06 19.55
CA GLU A 395 8.01 -7.65 19.92
C GLU A 395 9.17 -6.75 19.48
N TYR A 396 9.17 -6.31 18.21
CA TYR A 396 10.21 -5.43 17.69
C TYR A 396 10.26 -4.09 18.45
N MET A 397 9.11 -3.44 18.63
CA MET A 397 9.05 -2.13 19.29
C MET A 397 9.45 -2.21 20.77
N GLN A 398 9.15 -3.31 21.47
CA GLN A 398 9.62 -3.54 22.84
C GLN A 398 11.15 -3.71 22.90
N SER A 399 11.73 -4.41 21.94
CA SER A 399 13.19 -4.56 21.82
C SER A 399 13.85 -3.21 21.54
N MET A 400 13.32 -2.45 20.59
CA MET A 400 13.79 -1.10 20.27
C MET A 400 13.70 -0.15 21.46
N GLU A 401 12.61 -0.19 22.24
CA GLU A 401 12.45 0.68 23.41
C GLU A 401 13.53 0.41 24.48
N LYS A 402 13.92 -0.86 24.67
CA LYS A 402 15.01 -1.20 25.60
C LYS A 402 16.35 -0.67 25.10
N LEU A 403 16.63 -0.84 23.81
CA LEU A 403 17.88 -0.46 23.17
C LEU A 403 18.07 1.07 23.14
N GLN A 404 17.04 1.81 22.71
CA GLN A 404 17.13 3.26 22.50
C GLN A 404 17.15 4.10 23.78
N ARG A 405 17.02 3.51 24.98
CA ARG A 405 17.13 4.23 26.26
C ARG A 405 18.50 4.88 26.47
N GLY A 406 19.56 4.24 25.97
CA GLY A 406 20.93 4.75 26.01
C GLY A 406 21.33 5.60 24.79
N TRP A 407 20.38 5.87 23.89
CA TRP A 407 20.64 6.58 22.64
C TRP A 407 20.36 8.07 22.78
N THR A 408 21.16 8.88 22.10
CA THR A 408 21.10 10.33 22.11
C THR A 408 20.59 10.87 20.77
N TRP A 409 20.98 10.26 19.66
CA TRP A 409 20.76 10.77 18.31
C TRP A 409 19.63 10.08 17.56
N VAL A 410 19.25 8.87 17.94
CA VAL A 410 18.23 8.09 17.22
C VAL A 410 17.00 7.81 18.08
N ARG A 411 15.81 7.97 17.49
CA ARG A 411 14.55 7.47 18.06
C ARG A 411 13.79 6.69 17.00
N CYS A 412 13.39 5.47 17.33
CA CYS A 412 12.49 4.67 16.52
C CYS A 412 11.12 4.60 17.21
N VAL A 413 10.06 4.91 16.50
CA VAL A 413 8.68 4.86 17.01
C VAL A 413 7.75 4.24 15.98
N SER A 414 6.65 3.67 16.45
CA SER A 414 5.57 3.21 15.57
C SER A 414 4.38 4.14 15.66
N LEU A 415 3.88 4.62 14.52
CA LEU A 415 2.69 5.45 14.42
C LEU A 415 1.58 4.71 13.68
N TRP A 416 0.41 4.66 14.30
CA TRP A 416 -0.84 4.37 13.61
C TRP A 416 -1.33 5.64 12.92
N LEU A 417 -1.75 5.51 11.67
CA LEU A 417 -2.21 6.62 10.84
C LEU A 417 -3.58 6.26 10.27
N GLU A 418 -4.46 7.25 10.19
CA GLU A 418 -5.64 7.14 9.36
C GLU A 418 -5.22 7.12 7.88
N PRO A 419 -6.03 6.52 6.97
CA PRO A 419 -5.69 6.42 5.56
C PRO A 419 -5.33 7.76 4.90
N GLU A 420 -5.95 8.86 5.33
CA GLU A 420 -5.70 10.21 4.80
C GLU A 420 -4.40 10.84 5.32
N ASP A 421 -3.92 10.40 6.50
CA ASP A 421 -2.69 10.92 7.11
C ASP A 421 -1.43 10.21 6.58
N TYR A 422 -1.58 9.01 6.01
CA TYR A 422 -0.47 8.22 5.49
C TYR A 422 0.28 8.91 4.33
N PRO A 423 -0.38 9.41 3.27
CA PRO A 423 0.29 10.18 2.22
C PRO A 423 0.96 11.45 2.77
N LEU A 424 0.34 12.11 3.76
CA LEU A 424 0.89 13.31 4.38
C LEU A 424 2.17 13.02 5.17
N LEU A 425 2.23 11.88 5.89
CA LEU A 425 3.46 11.47 6.57
C LEU A 425 4.59 11.18 5.57
N LEU A 426 4.29 10.43 4.49
CA LEU A 426 5.27 10.15 3.44
C LEU A 426 5.76 11.44 2.77
N GLY A 427 4.85 12.34 2.43
CA GLY A 427 5.18 13.64 1.82
C GLY A 427 5.93 14.59 2.75
N SER A 428 5.86 14.37 4.07
CA SER A 428 6.61 15.14 5.09
C SER A 428 8.02 14.59 5.34
N ALA A 429 8.28 13.33 4.99
CA ALA A 429 9.53 12.64 5.30
C ALA A 429 10.71 13.12 4.44
N ASP A 430 11.92 12.93 4.93
CA ASP A 430 13.16 13.25 4.24
C ASP A 430 13.68 12.06 3.43
N LEU A 431 13.51 10.84 3.96
CA LEU A 431 13.96 9.60 3.34
C LEU A 431 13.01 8.44 3.69
N GLY A 432 12.72 7.59 2.71
CA GLY A 432 12.05 6.31 2.91
C GLY A 432 13.03 5.16 3.11
N VAL A 433 12.66 4.15 3.90
CA VAL A 433 13.38 2.88 3.99
C VAL A 433 12.41 1.74 3.68
N SER A 434 12.84 0.80 2.83
CA SER A 434 12.07 -0.41 2.52
C SER A 434 12.93 -1.65 2.74
N LEU A 435 12.47 -2.50 3.67
CA LEU A 435 13.05 -3.81 3.97
C LEU A 435 12.32 -4.94 3.22
N HIS A 436 11.33 -4.60 2.40
CA HIS A 436 10.47 -5.59 1.77
C HIS A 436 11.24 -6.39 0.74
N SER A 437 11.22 -7.71 0.92
CA SER A 437 11.60 -8.67 -0.11
C SER A 437 10.38 -9.54 -0.42
N SER A 438 10.07 -9.72 -1.72
CA SER A 438 8.98 -10.60 -2.12
C SER A 438 9.36 -12.06 -1.89
N SER A 439 8.41 -12.89 -1.45
CA SER A 439 8.58 -14.34 -1.27
C SER A 439 9.02 -15.09 -2.53
N SER A 440 8.63 -14.60 -3.71
CA SER A 440 9.10 -15.12 -5.00
C SER A 440 10.32 -14.36 -5.53
N ALA A 441 10.69 -13.24 -4.90
CA ALA A 441 11.63 -12.24 -5.39
C ALA A 441 11.27 -11.65 -6.78
N LEU A 442 10.02 -11.79 -7.22
CA LEU A 442 9.52 -11.37 -8.53
C LEU A 442 8.41 -10.31 -8.44
N ASP A 443 8.04 -9.90 -7.22
CA ASP A 443 7.04 -8.86 -6.97
C ASP A 443 7.72 -7.61 -6.42
N LEU A 444 7.17 -6.43 -6.74
CA LEU A 444 7.72 -5.14 -6.32
C LEU A 444 7.00 -4.61 -5.08
N PRO A 445 7.71 -3.93 -4.17
CA PRO A 445 7.10 -3.32 -3.00
C PRO A 445 6.21 -2.14 -3.39
N MET A 446 4.89 -2.35 -3.33
CA MET A 446 3.90 -1.28 -3.53
C MET A 446 4.16 -0.07 -2.61
N LYS A 447 4.69 -0.30 -1.41
CA LYS A 447 4.99 0.78 -0.45
C LYS A 447 6.05 1.76 -0.97
N ILE A 448 7.00 1.31 -1.80
CA ILE A 448 7.96 2.21 -2.45
C ILE A 448 7.26 3.06 -3.52
N VAL A 449 6.26 2.49 -4.20
CA VAL A 449 5.46 3.21 -5.20
C VAL A 449 4.76 4.41 -4.55
N ASP A 450 4.17 4.23 -3.36
CA ASP A 450 3.57 5.31 -2.56
C ASP A 450 4.59 6.41 -2.21
N MET A 451 5.78 6.01 -1.74
CA MET A 451 6.88 6.93 -1.40
C MET A 451 7.30 7.75 -2.63
N PHE A 452 7.47 7.11 -3.79
CA PHE A 452 7.77 7.81 -5.03
C PHE A 452 6.63 8.74 -5.48
N GLY A 453 5.37 8.37 -5.27
CA GLY A 453 4.25 9.30 -5.45
C GLY A 453 4.42 10.60 -4.64
N CYS A 454 4.93 10.48 -3.41
CA CYS A 454 5.26 11.62 -2.55
C CYS A 454 6.58 12.34 -2.89
N SER A 455 7.25 11.96 -3.99
CA SER A 455 8.61 12.39 -4.32
C SER A 455 9.62 12.14 -3.19
N LEU A 456 9.39 11.08 -2.40
CA LEU A 456 10.25 10.65 -1.31
C LEU A 456 11.25 9.61 -1.85
N PRO A 457 12.56 9.90 -1.89
CA PRO A 457 13.55 8.90 -2.25
C PRO A 457 13.63 7.79 -1.21
N VAL A 458 14.11 6.63 -1.62
CA VAL A 458 14.13 5.44 -0.75
C VAL A 458 15.51 4.79 -0.69
N CYS A 459 15.88 4.28 0.48
CA CYS A 459 16.86 3.21 0.62
C CYS A 459 16.10 1.88 0.61
N ALA A 460 16.43 0.96 -0.30
CA ALA A 460 15.69 -0.30 -0.48
C ALA A 460 16.60 -1.54 -0.42
N LEU A 461 16.15 -2.57 0.28
CA LEU A 461 16.86 -3.84 0.39
C LEU A 461 16.93 -4.55 -0.97
N LYS A 462 18.12 -4.95 -1.40
CA LYS A 462 18.35 -5.58 -2.70
C LYS A 462 17.63 -6.93 -2.85
N PHE A 463 16.86 -7.07 -3.94
CA PHE A 463 16.36 -8.37 -4.42
C PHE A 463 16.19 -8.36 -5.95
N LYS A 464 15.88 -9.52 -6.53
CA LYS A 464 16.07 -9.84 -7.96
C LYS A 464 15.48 -8.84 -8.96
N CYS A 465 14.28 -8.31 -8.74
CA CYS A 465 13.60 -7.41 -9.68
C CYS A 465 13.46 -5.97 -9.17
N LEU A 466 14.15 -5.62 -8.08
CA LEU A 466 14.06 -4.28 -7.48
C LEU A 466 14.47 -3.16 -8.45
N ASP A 467 15.43 -3.45 -9.32
CA ASP A 467 15.97 -2.51 -10.31
C ASP A 467 14.92 -2.06 -11.33
N GLU A 468 13.80 -2.76 -11.47
CA GLU A 468 12.65 -2.30 -12.27
C GLU A 468 11.93 -1.10 -11.63
N LEU A 469 12.07 -0.90 -10.32
CA LEU A 469 11.43 0.18 -9.55
C LEU A 469 12.43 1.21 -9.02
N VAL A 470 13.48 0.76 -8.33
CA VAL A 470 14.50 1.63 -7.73
C VAL A 470 15.70 1.72 -8.66
N LYS A 471 15.99 2.93 -9.13
CA LYS A 471 17.13 3.30 -9.95
C LYS A 471 18.18 3.97 -9.06
N GLU A 472 19.25 3.21 -8.79
CA GLU A 472 20.38 3.62 -7.96
C GLU A 472 20.87 5.03 -8.30
N GLY A 473 20.91 5.93 -7.30
CA GLY A 473 21.37 7.31 -7.45
C GLY A 473 20.41 8.25 -8.18
N VAL A 474 19.26 7.75 -8.64
CA VAL A 474 18.25 8.55 -9.35
C VAL A 474 17.02 8.79 -8.47
N ASN A 475 16.33 7.73 -8.06
CA ASN A 475 15.16 7.83 -7.17
C ASN A 475 15.38 7.18 -5.80
N GLY A 476 16.50 6.47 -5.61
CA GLY A 476 16.83 5.82 -4.35
C GLY A 476 18.24 5.24 -4.35
N LEU A 477 18.56 4.55 -3.25
CA LEU A 477 19.78 3.77 -3.06
C LEU A 477 19.41 2.34 -2.68
N ILE A 478 20.25 1.38 -3.04
CA ILE A 478 20.03 -0.04 -2.81
C ILE A 478 21.07 -0.53 -1.80
N PHE A 479 20.64 -1.22 -0.75
CA PHE A 479 21.53 -1.78 0.28
C PHE A 479 21.43 -3.31 0.34
N GLY A 480 22.52 -3.98 0.72
CA GLY A 480 22.55 -5.42 0.94
C GLY A 480 22.32 -5.82 2.39
N ASP A 481 22.78 -5.01 3.34
CA ASP A 481 22.77 -5.32 4.78
C ASP A 481 22.63 -4.07 5.67
N SER A 482 22.78 -4.26 6.99
CA SER A 482 22.65 -3.19 7.99
C SER A 482 23.79 -2.17 7.93
N ALA A 483 25.00 -2.59 7.54
CA ALA A 483 26.14 -1.69 7.40
C ALA A 483 25.99 -0.78 6.18
N ASP A 484 25.56 -1.33 5.05
CA ASP A 484 25.24 -0.56 3.84
C ASP A 484 24.15 0.48 4.12
N LEU A 485 23.06 0.08 4.79
CA LEU A 485 21.98 1.01 5.14
C LEU A 485 22.48 2.13 6.07
N ALA A 486 23.29 1.80 7.09
CA ALA A 486 23.86 2.79 7.98
C ALA A 486 24.77 3.79 7.26
N LEU A 487 25.62 3.31 6.34
CA LEU A 487 26.48 4.17 5.51
C LEU A 487 25.65 5.08 4.60
N GLN A 488 24.55 4.58 4.03
CA GLN A 488 23.64 5.40 3.22
C GLN A 488 22.96 6.47 4.06
N LEU A 489 22.47 6.13 5.26
CA LEU A 489 21.89 7.10 6.21
C LEU A 489 22.92 8.18 6.61
N GLU A 490 24.13 7.79 7.00
CA GLU A 490 25.22 8.72 7.34
C GLU A 490 25.53 9.65 6.15
N SER A 491 25.76 9.08 4.96
CA SER A 491 26.11 9.81 3.74
C SER A 491 25.03 10.79 3.31
N LEU A 492 23.75 10.40 3.37
CA LEU A 492 22.63 11.25 2.98
C LEU A 492 22.33 12.32 4.02
N LEU A 493 22.47 12.03 5.32
CA LEU A 493 22.07 12.95 6.39
C LEU A 493 23.20 13.87 6.88
N THR A 494 24.44 13.66 6.43
CA THR A 494 25.56 14.58 6.74
C THR A 494 25.21 16.03 6.36
N ASN A 495 25.38 16.95 7.30
CA ASN A 495 25.06 18.38 7.21
C ASN A 495 23.58 18.71 6.98
N PHE A 496 22.66 17.80 7.32
CA PHE A 496 21.23 18.08 7.32
C PHE A 496 20.88 19.31 8.19
N PRO A 497 19.94 20.18 7.76
CA PRO A 497 19.04 20.05 6.60
C PRO A 497 19.64 20.49 5.25
N SER A 498 20.92 20.89 5.21
CA SER A 498 21.59 21.40 4.00
C SER A 498 22.39 20.34 3.24
N SER A 499 22.08 19.06 3.44
CA SER A 499 22.76 17.95 2.76
C SER A 499 22.60 18.06 1.24
N THR A 500 23.71 18.20 0.53
CA THR A 500 23.74 18.29 -0.93
C THR A 500 23.37 16.97 -1.59
N LYS A 501 23.83 15.85 -1.01
CA LYS A 501 23.52 14.49 -1.50
C LYS A 501 22.02 14.21 -1.41
N LEU A 502 21.40 14.43 -0.25
CA LEU A 502 19.96 14.24 -0.08
C LEU A 502 19.15 15.20 -0.94
N SER A 503 19.52 16.48 -0.98
CA SER A 503 18.85 17.47 -1.83
C SER A 503 18.92 17.10 -3.32
N SER A 504 20.07 16.59 -3.77
CA SER A 504 20.24 16.15 -5.15
C SER A 504 19.40 14.93 -5.48
N LEU A 505 19.28 13.98 -4.55
CA LEU A 505 18.46 12.79 -4.71
C LEU A 505 16.97 13.16 -4.74
N LEU A 506 16.51 13.97 -3.79
CA LEU A 506 15.15 14.54 -3.76
C LEU A 506 14.80 15.26 -5.06
N GLN A 507 15.71 16.09 -5.59
CA GLN A 507 15.49 16.80 -6.84
C GLN A 507 15.37 15.86 -8.04
N ARG A 508 16.19 14.80 -8.11
CA ARG A 508 16.10 13.79 -9.17
C ARG A 508 14.80 13.00 -9.08
N THR A 509 14.43 12.53 -7.89
CA THR A 509 13.13 11.86 -7.65
C THR A 509 11.96 12.76 -8.05
N SER A 510 11.99 14.05 -7.69
CA SER A 510 10.92 15.00 -8.00
C SER A 510 10.83 15.34 -9.50
N LYS A 511 11.97 15.43 -10.21
CA LYS A 511 11.94 15.62 -11.67
C LYS A 511 11.25 14.46 -12.37
N GLN A 512 11.46 13.22 -11.90
CA GLN A 512 10.80 12.05 -12.48
C GLN A 512 9.29 12.04 -12.25
N THR A 513 8.82 12.52 -11.08
CA THR A 513 7.39 12.58 -10.79
C THR A 513 6.67 13.71 -11.52
N THR A 514 7.35 14.83 -11.79
CA THR A 514 6.73 16.05 -12.37
C THR A 514 6.72 16.09 -13.90
N SER A 515 7.66 15.40 -14.57
CA SER A 515 7.82 15.45 -16.05
C SER A 515 6.59 14.99 -16.84
N HIS A 516 5.63 14.31 -16.20
CA HIS A 516 4.47 13.72 -16.88
C HIS A 516 3.12 14.36 -16.52
N VAL A 517 3.06 15.32 -15.58
CA VAL A 517 1.80 16.00 -15.22
C VAL A 517 1.36 17.00 -16.30
N HIS A 518 2.28 17.46 -17.16
CA HIS A 518 2.03 18.57 -18.11
C HIS A 518 2.43 18.28 -19.58
N ALA A 519 2.75 17.04 -19.96
CA ALA A 519 3.03 16.73 -21.36
C ALA A 519 1.71 16.61 -22.17
N PRO A 520 1.54 17.38 -23.26
CA PRO A 520 0.41 17.18 -24.16
C PRO A 520 0.47 15.81 -24.82
N HIS A 521 -0.70 15.23 -25.10
CA HIS A 521 -0.89 13.94 -25.75
C HIS A 521 -0.41 13.97 -27.21
N ASP A 522 0.90 13.90 -27.45
CA ASP A 522 1.43 13.63 -28.79
C ASP A 522 1.86 12.18 -28.92
N HIS A 523 1.42 11.56 -30.01
CA HIS A 523 1.71 10.19 -30.41
C HIS A 523 3.22 10.03 -30.70
N ALA A 524 4.00 9.63 -29.69
CA ALA A 524 5.40 9.30 -29.87
C ALA A 524 5.56 7.91 -30.51
N GLU A 525 6.25 7.90 -31.65
CA GLU A 525 6.66 6.71 -32.40
C GLU A 525 7.54 5.79 -31.54
N GLN A 526 7.31 4.48 -31.70
CA GLN A 526 8.06 3.41 -31.03
C GLN A 526 9.50 3.33 -31.55
N THR A 527 10.44 4.00 -30.87
CA THR A 527 11.86 3.69 -30.98
C THR A 527 12.29 2.76 -29.84
N SER A 528 13.03 1.72 -30.21
CA SER A 528 13.33 0.49 -29.48
C SER A 528 14.38 0.61 -28.36
N ASN A 529 14.39 1.70 -27.59
CA ASN A 529 15.08 1.77 -26.30
C ASN A 529 14.01 2.07 -25.25
N VAL A 530 13.60 1.04 -24.49
CA VAL A 530 12.64 1.20 -23.39
C VAL A 530 13.36 1.93 -22.27
N GLU A 531 13.40 3.26 -22.37
CA GLU A 531 13.80 4.12 -21.28
C GLU A 531 12.82 3.88 -20.13
N TRP A 532 13.35 3.72 -18.92
CA TRP A 532 12.52 3.53 -17.74
C TRP A 532 11.70 4.81 -17.53
N GLU A 533 10.39 4.76 -17.78
CA GLU A 533 9.49 5.90 -17.64
C GLU A 533 8.58 5.75 -16.41
N TRP A 534 8.63 6.77 -15.54
CA TRP A 534 7.76 6.90 -14.39
C TRP A 534 6.49 7.68 -14.77
N SER A 535 5.31 7.18 -14.39
CA SER A 535 4.03 7.78 -14.79
C SER A 535 2.95 7.56 -13.72
N SER A 536 1.78 8.18 -13.90
CA SER A 536 0.61 7.85 -13.08
C SER A 536 0.06 6.45 -13.42
N TRP A 537 -0.79 5.90 -12.54
CA TRP A 537 -1.54 4.67 -12.83
C TRP A 537 -2.36 4.80 -14.12
N ASP A 538 -3.09 5.90 -14.28
CA ASP A 538 -4.00 6.10 -15.41
C ASP A 538 -3.26 6.11 -16.76
N GLU A 539 -2.09 6.76 -16.81
CA GLU A 539 -1.22 6.78 -17.99
C GLU A 539 -0.64 5.41 -18.29
N ASN A 540 -0.10 4.72 -17.29
CA ASN A 540 0.49 3.39 -17.46
C ASN A 540 -0.57 2.38 -17.91
N TRP A 541 -1.73 2.40 -17.26
CA TRP A 541 -2.88 1.59 -17.62
C TRP A 541 -3.38 1.93 -19.02
N GLY A 542 -3.51 3.21 -19.35
CA GLY A 542 -3.89 3.67 -20.69
C GLY A 542 -2.92 3.21 -21.77
N ARG A 543 -1.62 3.18 -21.50
CA ARG A 543 -0.58 2.73 -22.43
C ARG A 543 -0.59 1.22 -22.64
N VAL A 544 -0.79 0.44 -21.56
CA VAL A 544 -0.66 -1.02 -21.58
C VAL A 544 -1.98 -1.73 -21.80
N MET A 545 -3.02 -1.39 -21.04
CA MET A 545 -4.30 -2.08 -21.04
C MET A 545 -5.21 -1.66 -22.18
N ARG A 546 -5.25 -0.36 -22.52
CA ARG A 546 -6.15 0.14 -23.56
C ARG A 546 -5.95 -0.55 -24.92
N PRO A 547 -4.72 -0.75 -25.44
CA PRO A 547 -4.51 -1.49 -26.69
C PRO A 547 -4.93 -2.96 -26.60
N LEU A 548 -4.78 -3.60 -25.42
CA LEU A 548 -5.16 -4.99 -25.22
C LEU A 548 -6.67 -5.21 -25.25
N ILE A 549 -7.44 -4.26 -24.72
CA ILE A 549 -8.90 -4.40 -24.62
C ILE A 549 -9.64 -3.77 -25.78
N LEU A 550 -9.10 -2.70 -26.42
CA LEU A 550 -9.73 -2.01 -27.56
C LEU A 550 -9.34 -2.55 -28.93
N ARG A 551 -8.48 -3.57 -29.02
CA ARG A 551 -7.95 -4.07 -30.30
C ARG A 551 -9.02 -4.41 -31.34
N ASP A 552 -10.15 -4.94 -30.88
CA ASP A 552 -11.25 -5.37 -31.75
C ASP A 552 -12.16 -4.22 -32.21
N VAL A 553 -11.94 -2.99 -31.70
CA VAL A 553 -12.67 -1.77 -32.11
C VAL A 553 -12.02 -1.11 -33.34
N GLN A 554 -10.73 -1.40 -33.60
CA GLN A 554 -9.96 -0.80 -34.70
C GLN A 554 -9.85 -1.67 -35.96
N ARG A 555 -10.62 -2.76 -36.04
CA ARG A 555 -10.66 -3.67 -37.20
C ARG A 555 -11.90 -3.49 -38.05
#